data_AF-A0A4Y2T0I2-F1
#
_entry.id   AF-A0A4Y2T0I2-F1
#
_cell.length_a   1.000
_cell.length_b   1.000
_cell.length_c   1.000
_cell.angle_alpha   90.00
_cell.angle_beta   90.00
_cell.angle_gamma   90.00
#
_symmetry.space_group_name_H-M   'P 1'
#
loop_
_entity.id
_entity.type
_entity.pdbx_description
1 polymer ?
#
loop_
_entity_poly.entity_id
_entity_poly.type
_entity_poly.pdbx_seq_one_letter_code
_entity_poly.pdbx_strand_id
1 'polypeptide(L)'
;MWTPLEKVQSVAWFIETKSDAQVQRNVLAQYRREPPSPSTIWVRHTSFMETGSFRLKLGAGEPSVSGANVAFGYGILSLRTTLHDDLSPVASTFFVKSASTLLYTTAHP
;
A
#
# COMPACT_ATOMS: atom_id res chain seq x y z
N MET A 1 -6.31 13.36 -10.05
CA MET A 1 -5.59 12.06 -10.10
C MET A 1 -5.17 11.69 -8.68
N TRP A 2 -5.38 10.45 -8.24
CA TRP A 2 -5.00 9.99 -6.90
C TRP A 2 -3.47 9.85 -6.79
N THR A 3 -2.86 10.43 -5.75
CA THR A 3 -1.43 10.26 -5.47
C THR A 3 -1.14 8.83 -4.98
N PRO A 4 0.10 8.32 -5.12
CA PRO A 4 0.48 7.02 -4.57
C PRO A 4 0.20 6.91 -3.06
N LEU A 5 0.49 7.97 -2.29
CA LEU A 5 0.28 8.01 -0.85
C LEU A 5 -1.21 7.82 -0.49
N GLU A 6 -2.09 8.58 -1.13
CA GLU A 6 -3.53 8.48 -0.84
C GLU A 6 -4.12 7.12 -1.27
N LYS A 7 -3.56 6.46 -2.29
CA LYS A 7 -3.96 5.09 -2.66
C LYS A 7 -3.55 4.09 -1.59
N VAL A 8 -2.33 4.21 -1.08
CA VAL A 8 -1.80 3.36 -0.01
C VAL A 8 -2.61 3.54 1.27
N GLN A 9 -2.88 4.79 1.67
CA GLN A 9 -3.63 5.09 2.87
C GLN A 9 -5.09 4.62 2.77
N SER A 10 -5.70 4.73 1.59
CA SER A 10 -7.03 4.15 1.31
C SER A 10 -7.05 2.62 1.48
N VAL A 11 -5.99 1.91 1.08
CA VAL A 11 -5.88 0.45 1.29
C VAL A 11 -5.54 0.10 2.73
N ALA A 12 -4.74 0.92 3.42
CA ALA A 12 -4.47 0.74 4.83
C ALA A 12 -5.75 0.82 5.68
N TRP A 13 -6.58 1.85 5.45
CA TRP A 13 -7.90 1.94 6.09
C TRP A 13 -8.82 0.79 5.72
N PHE A 14 -8.73 0.27 4.48
CA PHE A 14 -9.55 -0.87 4.07
C PHE A 14 -9.13 -2.16 4.79
N ILE A 15 -7.83 -2.41 4.93
CA ILE A 15 -7.31 -3.57 5.67
C ILE A 15 -7.73 -3.50 7.15
N GLU A 16 -7.66 -2.31 7.74
CA GLU A 16 -8.01 -2.10 9.15
C GLU A 16 -9.51 -2.27 9.39
N THR A 17 -10.34 -1.61 8.58
CA THR A 17 -11.77 -1.48 8.86
C THR A 17 -12.62 -2.53 8.14
N LYS A 18 -12.04 -3.19 7.12
CA LYS A 18 -12.72 -4.12 6.21
C LYS A 18 -14.02 -3.54 5.64
N SER A 19 -14.07 -2.22 5.47
CA SER A 19 -15.29 -1.48 5.10
C SER A 19 -15.00 -0.39 4.09
N ASP A 20 -15.56 -0.53 2.89
CA ASP A 20 -15.50 0.49 1.85
C ASP A 20 -16.09 1.82 2.36
N ALA A 21 -17.24 1.78 3.02
CA ALA A 21 -17.91 2.97 3.54
C ALA A 21 -17.07 3.74 4.58
N GLN A 22 -16.26 3.02 5.38
CA GLN A 22 -15.35 3.66 6.33
C GLN A 22 -14.15 4.29 5.62
N VAL A 23 -13.60 3.60 4.61
CA VAL A 23 -12.51 4.14 3.76
C VAL A 23 -12.97 5.41 3.04
N GLN A 24 -14.16 5.40 2.46
CA GLN A 24 -14.74 6.55 1.78
C GLN A 24 -14.92 7.73 2.73
N ARG A 25 -15.44 7.49 3.94
CA ARG A 25 -15.55 8.51 5.00
C ARG A 25 -14.20 9.09 5.40
N ASN A 26 -13.19 8.25 5.60
CA ASN A 26 -11.84 8.70 5.96
C ASN A 26 -11.20 9.52 4.83
N VAL A 27 -11.37 9.12 3.57
CA VAL A 27 -10.91 9.89 2.39
C VAL A 27 -11.56 11.26 2.36
N LEU A 28 -12.88 11.32 2.55
CA LEU A 28 -13.62 12.57 2.53
C LEU A 28 -13.19 13.49 3.70
N ALA A 29 -12.95 12.93 4.88
CA ALA A 29 -12.52 13.69 6.05
C ALA A 29 -11.09 14.25 5.88
N GLN A 30 -10.15 13.41 5.43
CA GLN A 30 -8.72 13.74 5.37
C GLN A 30 -8.36 14.57 4.14
N TYR A 31 -8.83 14.15 2.96
CA TYR A 31 -8.41 14.75 1.69
C TYR A 31 -9.48 15.65 1.06
N ARG A 32 -10.67 15.77 1.68
CA ARG A 32 -11.77 16.65 1.24
C ARG A 32 -12.12 16.49 -0.24
N ARG A 33 -12.10 15.24 -0.72
CA ARG A 33 -12.31 14.92 -2.12
C ARG A 33 -13.29 13.78 -2.31
N GLU A 34 -13.71 13.62 -3.56
CA GLU A 34 -14.59 12.54 -3.96
C GLU A 34 -13.99 11.17 -3.59
N PRO A 35 -14.68 10.38 -2.76
CA PRO A 35 -14.19 9.07 -2.37
C PRO A 35 -14.14 8.10 -3.56
N PRO A 36 -13.21 7.13 -3.54
CA PRO A 36 -13.12 6.14 -4.59
C PRO A 36 -14.32 5.19 -4.51
N SER A 37 -14.74 4.64 -5.65
CA SER A 37 -15.78 3.60 -5.65
C SER A 37 -15.30 2.34 -4.92
N PRO A 38 -16.21 1.53 -4.34
CA PRO A 38 -15.84 0.27 -3.69
C PRO A 38 -15.03 -0.65 -4.60
N SER A 39 -15.42 -0.78 -5.87
CA SER A 39 -14.67 -1.57 -6.85
C SER A 39 -13.24 -1.07 -7.03
N THR A 40 -13.03 0.26 -6.98
CA THR A 40 -11.69 0.86 -7.06
C THR A 40 -10.88 0.54 -5.80
N ILE A 41 -11.49 0.54 -4.63
CA ILE A 41 -10.84 0.17 -3.36
C ILE A 41 -10.39 -1.30 -3.41
N TRP A 42 -11.28 -2.18 -3.87
CA TRP A 42 -10.96 -3.61 -4.05
C TRP A 42 -9.85 -3.85 -5.06
N VAL A 43 -9.90 -3.25 -6.25
CA VAL A 43 -8.83 -3.37 -7.25
C VAL A 43 -7.50 -2.89 -6.67
N ARG A 44 -7.51 -1.77 -5.94
CA ARG A 44 -6.32 -1.25 -5.27
C ARG A 44 -5.77 -2.21 -4.23
N HIS A 45 -6.64 -2.78 -3.40
CA HIS A 45 -6.27 -3.77 -2.39
C HIS A 45 -5.70 -5.02 -3.03
N THR A 46 -6.36 -5.61 -4.04
CA THR A 46 -5.89 -6.81 -4.73
C THR A 46 -4.55 -6.56 -5.42
N SER A 47 -4.41 -5.47 -6.17
CA SER A 47 -3.11 -5.12 -6.79
C SER A 47 -2.01 -4.91 -5.74
N PHE A 48 -2.35 -4.32 -4.59
CA PHE A 48 -1.41 -4.17 -3.48
C PHE A 48 -1.03 -5.52 -2.86
N MET A 49 -1.98 -6.45 -2.71
CA MET A 49 -1.71 -7.80 -2.21
C MET A 49 -0.86 -8.64 -3.17
N GLU A 50 -1.11 -8.52 -4.47
CA GLU A 50 -0.41 -9.28 -5.51
C GLU A 50 1.01 -8.75 -5.76
N THR A 51 1.17 -7.43 -5.82
CA THR A 51 2.44 -6.79 -6.24
C THR A 51 3.19 -6.14 -5.07
N GLY A 52 2.59 -6.05 -3.89
CA GLY A 52 3.18 -5.33 -2.75
C GLY A 52 3.42 -3.84 -3.04
N SER A 53 2.80 -3.26 -4.07
CA SER A 53 2.95 -1.85 -4.40
C SER A 53 1.79 -1.33 -5.25
N PHE A 54 1.47 -0.05 -5.08
CA PHE A 54 0.81 0.68 -6.15
C PHE A 54 1.89 1.04 -7.14
N ARG A 55 1.80 0.57 -8.41
CA ARG A 55 2.73 0.92 -9.50
C ARG A 55 3.21 2.37 -9.38
N LEU A 56 4.34 2.55 -8.72
CA LEU A 56 5.11 3.77 -8.70
C LEU A 56 5.95 3.61 -9.96
N LYS A 57 5.68 4.46 -10.95
CA LYS A 57 6.47 4.51 -12.17
C LYS A 57 7.83 5.10 -11.79
N LEU A 58 8.65 4.34 -11.08
CA LEU A 58 10.07 4.63 -10.92
C LEU A 58 10.69 4.38 -12.28
N GLY A 59 11.45 5.35 -12.78
CA GLY A 59 11.95 5.39 -14.15
C GLY A 59 12.67 4.11 -14.58
N ALA A 60 12.54 3.84 -15.88
CA ALA A 60 13.21 2.85 -16.71
C ALA A 60 14.33 2.01 -16.07
N GLY A 61 14.10 0.70 -16.03
CA GLY A 61 15.08 -0.33 -15.70
C GLY A 61 14.35 -1.56 -15.22
N GLU A 62 14.14 -2.53 -16.10
CA GLU A 62 13.52 -3.81 -15.75
C GLU A 62 14.34 -4.46 -14.63
N PRO A 63 13.80 -4.59 -13.40
CA PRO A 63 14.55 -5.23 -12.34
C PRO A 63 14.34 -6.74 -12.47
N SER A 64 15.43 -7.50 -12.48
CA SER A 64 15.40 -8.93 -12.18
C SER A 64 14.50 -9.16 -10.96
N VAL A 65 13.66 -10.20 -11.01
CA VAL A 65 12.60 -10.51 -10.04
C VAL A 65 13.05 -10.36 -8.57
N SER A 66 14.32 -10.65 -8.28
CA SER A 66 14.95 -10.44 -6.96
C SER A 66 15.18 -8.95 -6.61
N GLY A 67 15.79 -8.16 -7.51
CA GLY A 67 16.03 -6.73 -7.26
C GLY A 67 14.74 -5.91 -7.17
N ALA A 68 13.71 -6.33 -7.90
CA ALA A 68 12.39 -5.71 -7.86
C ALA A 68 11.78 -5.86 -6.46
N ASN A 69 11.73 -7.09 -5.95
CA ASN A 69 11.17 -7.41 -4.64
C ASN A 69 11.90 -6.72 -3.48
N VAL A 70 13.23 -6.57 -3.56
CA VAL A 70 14.00 -5.81 -2.56
C VAL A 70 13.63 -4.32 -2.59
N ALA A 71 13.65 -3.69 -3.77
CA ALA A 71 13.23 -2.30 -3.92
C ALA A 71 11.75 -2.09 -3.49
N PHE A 72 10.88 -3.08 -3.74
CA PHE A 72 9.50 -3.07 -3.29
C PHE A 72 9.38 -3.17 -1.76
N GLY A 73 10.17 -4.01 -1.10
CA GLY A 73 10.25 -4.09 0.35
C GLY A 73 10.62 -2.74 0.99
N TYR A 74 11.62 -2.05 0.44
CA TYR A 74 11.99 -0.70 0.86
C TYR A 74 10.90 0.35 0.56
N GLY A 75 10.17 0.20 -0.55
CA GLY A 75 9.03 1.05 -0.89
C GLY A 75 7.88 0.93 0.12
N ILE A 76 7.54 -0.29 0.53
CA ILE A 76 6.55 -0.54 1.60
C ILE A 76 7.03 0.01 2.94
N LEU A 77 8.31 -0.20 3.28
CA LEU A 77 8.88 0.32 4.52
C LEU A 77 8.89 1.85 4.56
N SER A 78 9.20 2.50 3.42
CA SER A 78 9.18 3.97 3.28
C SER A 78 7.77 4.55 3.29
N LEU A 79 6.79 3.82 2.75
CA LEU A 79 5.38 4.21 2.87
C LEU A 79 4.90 4.13 4.32
N ARG A 80 5.35 3.11 5.07
CA ARG A 80 5.10 3.02 6.52
C ARG A 80 5.71 4.21 7.25
N THR A 81 6.98 4.57 7.01
CA THR A 81 7.60 5.70 7.73
C THR A 81 6.88 7.02 7.46
N THR A 82 6.37 7.20 6.23
CA THR A 82 5.58 8.38 5.85
C THR A 82 4.19 8.40 6.49
N LEU A 83 3.60 7.22 6.73
CA LEU A 83 2.25 7.07 7.27
C LEU A 83 2.24 6.65 8.75
N HIS A 84 3.39 6.61 9.41
CA HIS A 84 3.55 5.92 10.70
C HIS A 84 2.64 6.49 11.79
N ASP A 85 2.50 7.82 11.83
CA ASP A 85 1.67 8.52 12.80
C ASP A 85 0.17 8.49 12.45
N ASP A 86 -0.17 8.20 11.19
CA ASP A 86 -1.54 8.13 10.69
C ASP A 86 -2.12 6.70 10.67
N LEU A 87 -1.27 5.68 10.87
CA LEU A 87 -1.65 4.27 10.81
C LEU A 87 -1.84 3.70 12.20
N SER A 88 -2.97 3.01 12.37
CA SER A 88 -3.19 2.14 13.52
C SER A 88 -2.08 1.08 13.65
N PRO A 89 -1.73 0.63 14.88
CA PRO A 89 -0.75 -0.42 15.10
C PRO A 89 -0.99 -1.69 14.26
N VAL A 90 -2.25 -2.01 13.96
CA VAL A 90 -2.65 -3.15 13.11
C VAL A 90 -2.23 -2.94 11.65
N ALA A 91 -2.50 -1.76 11.09
CA ALA A 91 -2.09 -1.44 9.73
C ALA A 91 -0.57 -1.32 9.62
N SER A 92 0.09 -0.71 10.62
CA SER A 92 1.56 -0.60 10.69
C SER A 92 2.24 -1.98 10.72
N THR A 93 1.75 -2.91 11.54
CA THR A 93 2.27 -4.29 11.60
C THR A 93 2.03 -5.06 10.31
N PHE A 94 0.90 -4.84 9.64
CA PHE A 94 0.65 -5.42 8.32
C PHE A 94 1.71 -4.99 7.30
N PHE A 95 2.06 -3.70 7.23
CA PHE A 95 3.12 -3.23 6.32
C PHE A 95 4.50 -3.79 6.68
N VAL A 96 4.84 -3.90 7.97
CA VAL A 96 6.10 -4.54 8.41
C VAL A 96 6.15 -6.01 8.00
N LYS A 97 5.05 -6.74 8.21
CA LYS A 97 4.96 -8.16 7.86
C LYS A 97 5.03 -8.38 6.35
N SER A 98 4.34 -7.56 5.56
CA SER A 98 4.43 -7.60 4.09
C SER A 98 5.85 -7.29 3.59
N ALA A 99 6.49 -6.23 4.09
CA ALA A 99 7.87 -5.91 3.70
C ALA A 99 8.84 -7.05 4.06
N SER A 100 8.70 -7.63 5.25
CA SER A 100 9.56 -8.74 5.71
C SER A 100 9.35 -10.00 4.87
N THR A 101 8.11 -10.30 4.49
CA THR A 101 7.78 -11.47 3.65
C THR A 101 8.39 -11.34 2.26
N LEU A 102 8.33 -10.14 1.67
CA LEU A 102 8.91 -9.86 0.35
C LEU A 102 10.44 -9.88 0.36
N LEU A 103 11.07 -9.42 1.45
CA LEU A 103 12.52 -9.52 1.61
C LEU A 103 12.98 -10.97 1.84
N TYR A 104 12.22 -11.75 2.61
CA TYR A 104 12.56 -13.15 2.92
C TYR A 104 12.39 -14.07 1.71
N THR A 105 11.31 -13.91 0.92
CA THR A 105 11.09 -14.71 -0.30
C THR A 105 12.12 -14.45 -1.39
N THR A 106 12.88 -13.36 -1.28
CA THR A 106 13.92 -12.98 -2.22
C THR A 106 15.31 -13.48 -1.82
N ALA A 107 15.51 -13.73 -0.52
CA ALA A 107 16.78 -14.23 0.02
C ALA A 107 16.97 -15.75 -0.19
N HIS A 108 15.89 -16.48 -0.45
CA HIS A 108 15.92 -17.92 -0.76
C HIS A 108 15.05 -18.21 -1.99
N PRO A 109 15.63 -18.25 -3.21
CA PRO A 109 14.95 -18.71 -4.42
C PRO A 109 14.67 -20.22 -4.39
#